data_AF-A0A954KTD3-F1
#
_entry.id   AF-A0A954KTD3-F1
#
_cell.length_a   1.000
_cell.length_b   1.000
_cell.length_c   1.000
_cell.angle_alpha   90.00
_cell.angle_beta   90.00
_cell.angle_gamma   90.00
#
_symmetry.space_group_name_H-M   'P 1'
#
loop_
_entity.id
_entity.type
_entity.pdbx_description
1 polymer ?
#
loop_
_entity_poly.entity_id
_entity_poly.type
_entity_poly.pdbx_seq_one_letter_code
_entity_poly.pdbx_strand_id
1 'polypeptide(L)'
;MKDYEDVQVFTTGQVAKICQVAPRTVSKWFDTGRLEGYRIPGSQDRRIPRENLVQFMQSHGMPLGALAPVGPGRVLLIGDTKEVERQLQAEFPQEVEVYTAATAFEAGSLTTHMKPHCVVINIG
;
A
#
# COMPACT_ATOMS: atom_id res chain seq x y z
N MET A 1 9.71 -10.62 -10.26
CA MET A 1 8.35 -10.24 -9.86
C MET A 1 8.21 -8.77 -10.22
N LYS A 2 7.11 -8.29 -10.81
CA LYS A 2 6.98 -6.85 -11.14
C LYS A 2 6.31 -6.16 -9.95
N ASP A 3 7.04 -5.27 -9.30
CA ASP A 3 6.56 -4.50 -8.16
C ASP A 3 5.59 -3.43 -8.66
N TYR A 4 4.33 -3.54 -8.24
CA TYR A 4 3.23 -2.65 -8.63
C TYR A 4 2.93 -1.61 -7.54
N GLU A 5 3.80 -1.50 -6.53
CA GLU A 5 3.62 -0.62 -5.38
C GLU A 5 3.59 0.86 -5.79
N ASP A 6 4.47 1.28 -6.70
CA ASP A 6 4.59 2.68 -7.15
C ASP A 6 3.84 3.02 -8.44
N VAL A 7 3.16 2.04 -9.06
CA VAL A 7 2.48 2.27 -10.35
C VAL A 7 1.16 3.01 -10.12
N GLN A 8 1.09 4.25 -10.60
CA GLN A 8 -0.11 5.10 -10.48
C GLN A 8 -1.17 4.84 -11.55
N VAL A 9 -0.77 4.34 -12.73
CA VAL A 9 -1.67 4.10 -13.86
C VAL A 9 -1.35 2.76 -14.52
N PHE A 10 -2.39 1.95 -14.73
CA PHE A 10 -2.30 0.59 -15.28
C PHE A 10 -2.86 0.51 -16.71
N THR A 11 -2.25 -0.35 -17.50
CA THR A 11 -2.81 -0.84 -18.77
C THR A 11 -3.76 -2.01 -18.53
N THR A 12 -4.65 -2.31 -19.48
CA THR A 12 -5.53 -3.49 -19.41
C THR A 12 -4.77 -4.79 -19.22
N GLY A 13 -3.60 -4.93 -19.85
CA GLY A 13 -2.73 -6.10 -19.70
C GLY A 13 -2.14 -6.24 -18.30
N GLN A 14 -1.81 -5.14 -17.62
CA GLN A 14 -1.35 -5.17 -16.23
C GLN A 14 -2.50 -5.53 -15.28
N VAL A 15 -3.66 -4.89 -15.43
CA VAL A 15 -4.86 -5.21 -14.64
C VAL A 15 -5.24 -6.69 -14.80
N ALA A 16 -5.18 -7.22 -16.02
CA ALA A 16 -5.48 -8.63 -16.30
C ALA A 16 -4.57 -9.58 -15.52
N LYS A 17 -3.28 -9.25 -15.42
CA LYS A 17 -2.31 -10.03 -14.62
C LYS A 17 -2.60 -9.94 -13.12
N ILE A 18 -2.92 -8.74 -12.62
CA ILE A 18 -3.21 -8.51 -11.20
C ILE A 18 -4.48 -9.26 -10.77
N CYS A 19 -5.55 -9.14 -11.56
CA CYS A 19 -6.83 -9.77 -11.28
C CYS A 19 -6.90 -11.24 -11.73
N GLN A 20 -5.82 -11.78 -12.32
CA GLN A 20 -5.75 -13.15 -12.86
C GLN A 20 -6.90 -13.49 -13.83
N VAL A 21 -7.26 -12.55 -14.71
CA VAL A 21 -8.30 -12.71 -15.73
C VAL A 21 -7.74 -12.53 -17.13
N ALA A 22 -8.51 -12.94 -18.14
CA ALA A 22 -8.16 -12.66 -19.54
C ALA A 22 -8.22 -11.13 -19.82
N PRO A 23 -7.30 -10.57 -20.65
CA PRO A 23 -7.32 -9.15 -21.02
C PRO A 23 -8.65 -8.67 -21.61
N ARG A 24 -9.36 -9.54 -22.35
CA ARG A 24 -10.68 -9.24 -22.89
C ARG A 24 -11.72 -8.94 -21.81
N THR A 25 -11.61 -9.60 -20.65
CA THR A 25 -12.50 -9.38 -19.51
C THR A 25 -12.31 -7.97 -18.97
N VAL A 26 -11.06 -7.52 -18.80
CA VAL A 26 -10.75 -6.15 -18.36
C VAL A 26 -11.23 -5.12 -19.36
N SER A 27 -10.98 -5.33 -20.66
CA SER A 27 -11.50 -4.43 -21.71
C SER A 27 -13.02 -4.32 -21.64
N LYS A 28 -13.73 -5.43 -21.42
CA LYS A 28 -15.19 -5.42 -21.26
C LYS A 28 -15.62 -4.63 -20.03
N TRP A 29 -14.97 -4.81 -18.87
CA TRP A 29 -15.29 -4.03 -17.68
C TRP A 29 -15.09 -2.53 -17.91
N PHE A 30 -14.00 -2.14 -18.58
CA PHE A 30 -13.74 -0.75 -18.92
C PHE A 30 -14.78 -0.19 -19.89
N ASP A 31 -15.03 -0.89 -21.01
CA ASP A 31 -15.93 -0.41 -22.07
C ASP A 31 -17.40 -0.35 -21.61
N THR A 32 -17.76 -1.12 -20.59
CA THR A 32 -19.09 -1.09 -19.95
C THR A 32 -19.18 -0.10 -18.78
N GLY A 33 -18.11 0.62 -18.48
CA GLY A 33 -18.06 1.58 -17.37
C GLY A 33 -17.99 0.95 -15.97
N ARG A 34 -17.85 -0.38 -15.87
CA ARG A 34 -17.70 -1.06 -14.57
C ARG A 34 -16.34 -0.81 -13.94
N LEU A 35 -15.30 -0.68 -14.75
CA LEU A 35 -13.95 -0.31 -14.33
C LEU A 35 -13.62 1.05 -14.92
N GLU A 36 -13.57 2.07 -14.07
CA GLU A 36 -13.36 3.44 -14.49
C GLU A 36 -11.91 3.72 -14.93
N GLY A 37 -11.76 4.57 -15.94
CA GLY A 37 -10.49 5.10 -16.40
C GLY A 37 -10.67 5.92 -17.67
N TYR A 38 -9.60 6.15 -18.42
CA TYR A 38 -9.62 7.00 -19.61
C TYR A 38 -8.92 6.34 -20.80
N ARG A 39 -9.25 6.84 -22.00
CA ARG A 39 -8.52 6.50 -23.22
C ARG A 39 -7.47 7.56 -23.52
N ILE A 40 -6.36 7.15 -24.11
CA ILE A 40 -5.37 8.10 -24.62
C ILE A 40 -5.97 8.81 -25.85
N PRO A 41 -5.95 10.15 -25.92
CA PRO A 41 -6.41 10.88 -27.10
C PRO A 41 -5.72 10.37 -28.39
N GLY A 42 -6.51 10.08 -29.42
CA GLY A 42 -5.99 9.54 -30.69
C GLY A 42 -5.62 8.06 -30.68
N SER A 43 -5.84 7.33 -29.59
CA SER A 43 -5.60 5.89 -29.48
C SER A 43 -6.78 5.12 -28.88
N GLN A 44 -6.84 3.82 -29.14
CA GLN A 44 -7.78 2.90 -28.48
C GLN A 44 -7.26 2.39 -27.13
N ASP A 45 -6.04 2.79 -26.76
CA ASP A 45 -5.40 2.43 -25.51
C ASP A 45 -6.14 2.96 -24.29
N ARG A 46 -6.38 2.06 -23.35
CA ARG A 46 -7.05 2.34 -22.07
C ARG A 46 -6.00 2.51 -20.96
N ARG A 47 -6.30 3.38 -20.02
CA ARG A 47 -5.50 3.65 -18.81
C ARG A 47 -6.43 3.65 -17.60
N ILE A 48 -6.04 2.89 -16.58
CA ILE A 48 -6.82 2.65 -15.37
C ILE A 48 -6.01 3.23 -14.19
N PRO A 49 -6.44 4.33 -13.56
CA PRO A 49 -5.80 4.84 -12.35
C PRO A 49 -5.80 3.81 -11.22
N ARG A 50 -4.77 3.84 -10.37
CA ARG A 50 -4.64 2.93 -9.21
C ARG A 50 -5.87 2.97 -8.32
N GLU A 51 -6.33 4.16 -7.96
CA GLU A 51 -7.47 4.37 -7.07
C GLU A 51 -8.73 3.68 -7.60
N ASN A 52 -9.04 3.89 -8.88
CA ASN A 52 -10.19 3.25 -9.54
C ASN A 52 -10.08 1.73 -9.55
N LEU A 53 -8.87 1.19 -9.77
CA LEU A 53 -8.65 -0.25 -9.73
C LEU A 53 -8.82 -0.82 -8.31
N VAL A 54 -8.28 -0.15 -7.29
CA VAL A 54 -8.41 -0.55 -5.88
C VAL A 54 -9.88 -0.54 -5.47
N GLN A 55 -10.62 0.52 -5.78
CA GLN A 55 -12.06 0.63 -5.50
C GLN A 55 -12.88 -0.44 -6.23
N PHE A 56 -12.56 -0.70 -7.50
CA PHE A 56 -13.20 -1.75 -8.27
C PHE A 56 -12.99 -3.14 -7.63
N MET A 57 -11.75 -3.44 -7.23
CA MET A 57 -11.42 -4.70 -6.59
C MET A 57 -12.10 -4.86 -5.23
N GLN A 58 -12.08 -3.82 -4.40
CA GLN A 58 -12.75 -3.82 -3.09
C GLN A 58 -14.27 -4.00 -3.21
N SER A 59 -14.94 -3.25 -4.09
CA SER A 59 -16.39 -3.35 -4.30
C SER A 59 -16.84 -4.72 -4.82
N HIS A 60 -15.96 -5.46 -5.47
CA HIS A 60 -16.21 -6.80 -5.99
C HIS A 60 -15.59 -7.93 -5.13
N GLY A 61 -15.01 -7.61 -3.96
CA GLY A 61 -14.41 -8.60 -3.06
C GLY A 61 -13.15 -9.29 -3.61
N MET A 62 -12.41 -8.65 -4.50
CA MET A 62 -11.17 -9.17 -5.07
C MET A 62 -9.97 -8.87 -4.16
N PRO A 63 -9.01 -9.82 -4.00
CA PRO A 63 -7.82 -9.61 -3.17
C PRO A 63 -6.88 -8.58 -3.80
N LEU A 64 -6.52 -7.53 -3.05
CA LEU A 64 -5.67 -6.43 -3.56
C LEU A 64 -4.21 -6.84 -3.81
N GLY A 65 -3.68 -7.80 -3.04
CA GLY A 65 -2.28 -8.23 -3.17
C GLY A 65 -1.31 -7.04 -3.07
N ALA A 66 -0.43 -6.88 -4.07
CA ALA A 66 0.54 -5.78 -4.16
C ALA A 66 -0.11 -4.38 -4.39
N LEU A 67 -1.43 -4.31 -4.59
CA LEU A 67 -2.17 -3.06 -4.64
C LEU A 67 -2.75 -2.64 -3.29
N ALA A 68 -2.61 -3.47 -2.26
CA ALA A 68 -3.01 -3.07 -0.91
C ALA A 68 -2.34 -1.73 -0.57
N PRO A 69 -3.04 -0.83 0.14
CA PRO A 69 -2.37 0.33 0.73
C PRO A 69 -1.18 -0.19 1.51
N VAL A 70 -0.01 0.40 1.30
CA VAL A 70 1.05 0.28 2.30
C VAL A 70 0.44 0.91 3.54
N GLY A 71 0.05 0.09 4.52
CA GLY A 71 -0.42 0.59 5.80
C GLY A 71 0.62 1.54 6.39
N PRO A 72 0.25 2.34 7.41
CA PRO A 72 1.20 3.27 8.01
C PRO A 72 2.51 2.54 8.35
N GLY A 73 3.63 3.22 8.10
CA GLY A 73 4.95 2.74 8.44
C GLY A 73 4.97 2.38 9.92
N ARG A 74 5.22 1.12 10.27
CA ARG A 74 5.28 0.71 11.67
C ARG A 74 6.71 0.91 12.18
N VAL A 75 6.88 1.81 13.15
CA VAL A 75 8.20 2.14 13.72
C VAL A 75 8.22 1.70 15.18
N LEU A 76 9.26 0.96 15.57
CA LEU A 76 9.52 0.60 16.96
C LEU A 76 10.67 1.43 17.52
N LEU A 77 10.40 2.18 18.58
CA LEU A 77 11.37 3.00 19.31
C LEU A 77 11.78 2.27 20.59
N ILE A 78 13.09 2.16 20.85
CA ILE A 78 13.64 1.45 22.02
C ILE A 78 14.46 2.41 22.88
N GLY A 79 14.16 2.47 24.18
CA GLY A 79 14.83 3.32 25.17
C GLY A 79 14.14 4.67 25.38
N ASP A 80 14.88 5.68 25.87
CA ASP A 80 14.34 7.02 26.08
C ASP A 80 14.17 7.75 24.73
N THR A 81 12.96 7.69 24.19
CA THR A 81 12.66 8.09 22.80
C THR A 81 11.49 9.07 22.72
N LYS A 82 11.12 9.71 23.83
CA LYS A 82 9.96 10.62 23.90
C LYS A 82 10.02 11.77 22.89
N GLU A 83 11.20 12.33 22.67
CA GLU A 83 11.38 13.41 21.70
C GLU A 83 11.20 12.91 20.26
N VAL A 84 11.73 11.73 19.93
CA VAL A 84 11.59 11.09 18.61
C VAL A 84 10.13 10.71 18.36
N GLU A 85 9.45 10.14 19.35
CA GLU A 85 8.02 9.82 19.28
C GLU A 85 7.19 11.08 18.96
N ARG A 86 7.45 12.17 19.68
CA ARG A 86 6.75 13.44 19.49
C ARG A 86 6.97 14.01 18.08
N GLN A 87 8.19 13.97 17.58
CA GLN A 87 8.53 14.45 16.24
C GLN A 87 7.84 13.61 15.16
N LEU A 88 7.89 12.28 15.29
CA LEU A 88 7.21 11.37 14.36
C LEU A 88 5.69 11.58 14.34
N GLN A 89 5.06 11.75 15.51
CA GLN A 89 3.63 12.00 15.59
C GLN A 89 3.24 13.39 15.05
N ALA A 90 4.11 14.40 15.18
CA ALA A 90 3.85 15.74 14.67
C ALA A 90 4.01 15.83 13.14
N GLU A 91 5.01 15.16 12.58
CA GLU A 91 5.33 15.21 11.15
C GLU A 91 4.54 14.18 10.33
N PHE A 92 4.23 13.00 10.90
CA PHE A 92 3.68 11.85 10.18
C PHE A 92 2.46 11.18 10.87
N PRO A 93 1.43 11.92 11.33
CA PRO A 93 0.37 11.42 12.22
C PRO A 93 -0.50 10.28 11.66
N GLN A 94 -0.60 10.15 10.34
CA GLN A 94 -1.41 9.11 9.66
C GLN A 94 -0.54 8.19 8.77
N GLU A 95 0.74 8.52 8.64
CA GLU A 95 1.69 7.82 7.78
C GLU A 95 2.54 6.84 8.58
N VAL A 96 2.68 7.05 9.89
CA VAL A 96 3.50 6.23 10.78
C VAL A 96 2.70 5.81 12.01
N GLU A 97 2.76 4.52 12.32
CA GLU A 97 2.28 3.96 13.57
C GLU A 97 3.48 3.70 14.47
N VAL A 98 3.53 4.38 15.63
CA VAL A 98 4.67 4.36 16.54
C VAL A 98 4.40 3.40 17.69
N TYR A 99 5.37 2.52 17.94
CA TYR A 99 5.42 1.61 19.08
C TYR A 99 6.65 1.94 19.91
N THR A 100 6.54 1.82 21.23
CA THR A 100 7.65 2.09 22.15
C THR A 100 7.95 0.86 23.00
N ALA A 101 9.23 0.66 23.31
CA ALA A 101 9.72 -0.33 24.25
C ALA A 101 10.78 0.31 25.16
N ALA A 102 10.69 0.08 26.47
CA ALA A 102 11.68 0.58 27.41
C ALA A 102 12.99 -0.22 27.36
N THR A 103 12.93 -1.49 26.91
CA THR A 103 14.08 -2.42 26.93
C THR A 103 14.18 -3.26 25.66
N ALA A 104 15.37 -3.79 25.38
CA ALA A 104 15.61 -4.73 24.27
C ALA A 104 14.78 -6.02 24.40
N PHE A 105 14.48 -6.45 25.62
CA PHE A 105 13.66 -7.63 25.87
C PHE A 105 12.19 -7.41 25.46
N GLU A 106 11.61 -6.27 25.88
CA GLU A 106 10.26 -5.88 25.49
C GLU A 106 10.15 -5.69 23.98
N ALA A 107 11.15 -5.06 23.37
CA ALA A 107 11.22 -4.91 21.92
C ALA A 107 11.21 -6.26 21.19
N GLY A 108 11.95 -7.25 21.69
CA GLY A 108 11.92 -8.62 21.16
C GLY A 108 10.53 -9.25 21.21
N SER A 109 9.76 -9.00 22.27
CA SER A 109 8.36 -9.47 22.36
C SER A 109 7.46 -8.76 21.35
N LEU A 110 7.57 -7.43 21.22
CA LEU A 110 6.74 -6.63 20.33
C LEU A 110 7.00 -6.93 18.85
N THR A 111 8.26 -7.15 18.44
CA THR A 111 8.60 -7.44 17.04
C THR A 111 7.90 -8.68 16.48
N THR A 112 7.58 -9.66 17.34
CA THR A 112 6.89 -10.90 16.92
C THR A 112 5.46 -10.64 16.46
N HIS A 113 4.77 -9.70 17.10
CA HIS A 113 3.37 -9.38 16.81
C HIS A 113 3.23 -8.20 15.85
N MET A 114 4.00 -7.13 16.05
CA MET A 114 3.81 -5.87 15.36
C MET A 114 4.52 -5.82 14.00
N LYS A 115 5.52 -6.68 13.76
CA LYS A 115 6.32 -6.72 12.52
C LYS A 115 6.69 -5.31 12.04
N PRO A 116 7.46 -4.54 12.83
CA PRO A 116 7.81 -3.18 12.48
C PRO A 116 8.62 -3.14 11.17
N HIS A 117 8.42 -2.09 10.39
CA HIS A 117 9.19 -1.83 9.17
C HIS A 117 10.56 -1.19 9.48
N CYS A 118 10.67 -0.49 10.62
CA CYS A 118 11.88 0.17 11.08
C CYS A 118 12.00 0.08 12.61
N VAL A 119 13.23 -0.05 13.11
CA VAL A 119 13.55 -0.03 14.54
C VAL A 119 14.58 1.07 14.81
N VAL A 120 14.29 1.95 15.76
CA VAL A 120 15.18 3.02 16.21
C VAL A 120 15.57 2.74 17.65
N ILE A 121 16.88 2.75 17.92
CA ILE A 121 17.43 2.43 19.24
C ILE A 121 18.16 3.66 19.76
N ASN A 122 17.72 4.17 20.91
CA ASN A 122 18.52 5.12 21.66
C ASN A 122 19.58 4.36 22.47
N ILE A 123 20.85 4.58 22.14
CA ILE A 123 22.03 3.93 22.75
C ILE A 123 22.61 4.73 23.93
N GLY A 124 21.82 5.64 24.51
CA GLY A 124 22.23 6.53 25.60
C GLY A 124 23.01 5.88 26.73
#